data_AF-A0A3A8KVB8-F1
#
_entry.id   AF-A0A3A8KVB8-F1
#
_cell.length_a   1.000
_cell.length_b   1.000
_cell.length_c   1.000
_cell.angle_alpha   90.00
_cell.angle_beta   90.00
_cell.angle_gamma   90.00
#
_symmetry.space_group_name_H-M   'P 1'
#
loop_
_entity.id
_entity.type
_entity.pdbx_description
1 polymer ?
#
loop_
_entity_poly.entity_id
_entity_poly.type
_entity_poly.pdbx_seq_one_letter_code
_entity_poly.pdbx_strand_id
1 'polypeptide(L)' 'MGHAKRIRIAALFVLAGLLVQLFATLFWSPLTFVVFAAVGVPLVLVGVLLYAITVWRVLKEKKAL' A
#
# COMPACT_ATOMS: atom_id res chain seq x y z
N MET A 1 12.58 -14.15 4.24
CA MET A 1 12.43 -12.72 4.63
C MET A 1 11.67 -12.64 5.94
N GLY A 2 12.18 -11.94 6.95
CA GLY A 2 11.46 -11.78 8.22
C GLY A 2 10.19 -10.93 8.09
N HIS A 3 9.23 -11.12 9.00
CA HIS A 3 7.95 -10.40 9.04
C HIS A 3 8.13 -8.88 9.04
N ALA A 4 9.11 -8.37 9.79
CA ALA A 4 9.44 -6.95 9.82
C ALA A 4 9.86 -6.39 8.44
N LYS A 5 10.60 -7.18 7.64
CA LYS A 5 10.99 -6.76 6.28
C LYS A 5 9.79 -6.71 5.35
N ARG A 6 8.85 -7.66 5.47
CA ARG A 6 7.60 -7.67 4.69
C ARG A 6 6.69 -6.49 5.04
N ILE A 7 6.55 -6.18 6.33
CA ILE A 7 5.80 -4.99 6.79
C ILE A 7 6.42 -3.70 6.23
N ARG A 8 7.76 -3.57 6.24
CA ARG A 8 8.44 -2.40 5.65
C ARG A 8 8.16 -2.27 4.15
N ILE A 9 8.22 -3.36 3.41
CA ILE A 9 7.90 -3.35 1.98
C ILE A 9 6.45 -2.91 1.75
N ALA A 10 5.50 -3.49 2.50
CA ALA A 10 4.10 -3.12 2.42
C ALA A 10 3.88 -1.62 2.71
N ALA A 11 4.53 -1.09 3.75
CA ALA A 11 4.48 0.33 4.09
C ALA A 11 5.07 1.22 2.98
N LEU A 12 6.14 0.80 2.32
CA LEU A 12 6.71 1.54 1.17
C LEU A 12 5.72 1.61 0.00
N PHE A 13 5.01 0.52 -0.32
CA PHE A 13 3.97 0.53 -1.34
C PHE A 13 2.83 1.48 -1.00
N VAL A 14 2.34 1.46 0.26
CA VAL A 14 1.30 2.40 0.70
C VAL A 14 1.80 3.84 0.61
N LEU A 15 2.99 4.13 1.13
CA LEU A 15 3.55 5.47 1.13
C LEU A 15 3.74 6.01 -0.30
N ALA A 16 4.30 5.21 -1.20
CA ALA A 16 4.48 5.60 -2.59
C ALA A 16 3.12 5.85 -3.28
N GLY A 17 2.10 5.03 -3.03
CA GLY A 17 0.76 5.24 -3.56
C GLY A 17 0.12 6.54 -3.05
N LEU A 18 0.25 6.81 -1.75
CA LEU A 18 -0.23 8.05 -1.14
C LEU A 18 0.49 9.29 -1.68
N LEU A 19 1.79 9.21 -1.95
CA LEU A 19 2.54 10.30 -2.56
C LEU A 19 2.07 10.58 -3.99
N VAL A 20 1.83 9.54 -4.79
CA VAL A 20 1.26 9.69 -6.15
C VAL A 20 -0.12 10.33 -6.08
N GLN A 21 -0.97 9.88 -5.16
CA GLN A 21 -2.29 10.43 -4.95
C GLN A 21 -2.24 11.90 -4.53
N LEU A 22 -1.40 12.23 -3.55
CA LEU A 22 -1.20 13.61 -3.09
C LEU A 22 -0.72 14.52 -4.21
N PHE A 23 0.28 14.08 -4.98
CA PHE A 23 0.78 14.85 -6.12
C PHE A 23 -0.29 15.06 -7.19
N ALA A 24 -1.05 14.02 -7.52
CA ALA A 24 -2.16 14.12 -8.46
C ALA A 24 -3.27 15.07 -7.97
N THR A 25 -3.53 15.12 -6.65
CA THR A 25 -4.48 16.08 -6.07
C THR A 25 -3.99 17.53 -6.10
N LEU A 26 -2.68 17.77 -5.98
CA LEU A 26 -2.11 19.11 -6.06
C LEU A 26 -2.20 19.70 -7.48
N PHE A 27 -2.13 18.86 -8.51
CA PHE A 27 -2.21 19.26 -9.92
C PHE A 27 -3.48 18.72 -10.57
N TRP A 28 -4.65 19.13 -10.08
CA TRP A 28 -5.93 18.57 -10.51
C TRP A 28 -6.21 18.80 -12.01
N SER A 29 -6.24 17.70 -12.77
CA SER A 29 -6.51 17.67 -14.21
C SER A 29 -7.08 16.28 -14.57
N PRO A 30 -7.72 16.11 -15.74
CA PRO A 30 -8.21 14.80 -16.17
C PRO A 30 -7.11 13.73 -16.21
N LEU A 31 -5.89 14.09 -16.65
CA LEU A 31 -4.76 13.17 -16.72
C LEU A 31 -4.26 12.78 -15.32
N THR A 32 -4.14 13.73 -14.40
CA THR A 32 -3.71 13.42 -13.03
C THR A 32 -4.74 12.61 -12.26
N PHE A 33 -6.04 12.78 -12.55
CA PHE A 33 -7.07 11.87 -12.03
C PHE A 33 -6.88 10.43 -12.51
N VAL A 34 -6.56 10.23 -13.79
CA VAL A 34 -6.25 8.88 -14.31
C VAL A 34 -5.02 8.31 -13.62
N VAL A 35 -3.95 9.08 -13.41
CA VAL A 35 -2.76 8.64 -12.67
C VAL A 35 -3.10 8.29 -11.21
N PHE A 36 -3.90 9.11 -10.54
CA PHE A 36 -4.40 8.85 -9.19
C PHE A 36 -5.12 7.50 -9.12
N ALA A 37 -6.07 7.27 -10.03
CA ALA A 37 -6.94 6.09 -10.01
C ALA A 37 -6.24 4.82 -10.51
N ALA A 38 -5.42 4.92 -11.56
CA ALA A 38 -4.79 3.76 -12.20
C ALA A 38 -3.44 3.39 -11.60
N VAL A 39 -2.76 4.31 -10.90
CA VAL A 39 -1.44 4.05 -10.30
C VAL A 39 -1.51 4.19 -8.79
N GLY A 40 -1.99 5.32 -8.29
CA GLY A 40 -2.06 5.62 -6.86
C GLY A 40 -2.89 4.60 -6.08
N VAL A 41 -4.14 4.40 -6.49
CA VAL A 41 -5.06 3.45 -5.83
C VAL A 41 -4.52 2.01 -5.84
N PRO A 42 -4.07 1.44 -6.98
CA PRO A 42 -3.48 0.09 -6.98
C PRO A 42 -2.25 -0.05 -6.09
N LEU A 43 -1.35 0.96 -6.05
CA LEU A 43 -0.18 0.90 -5.17
C LEU A 43 -0.58 0.79 -3.69
N VAL A 44 -1.55 1.60 -3.27
CA VAL A 44 -2.06 1.56 -1.89
C VAL A 44 -2.71 0.20 -1.61
N LEU A 45 -3.57 -0.29 -2.52
CA LEU A 45 -4.26 -1.57 -2.35
C LEU A 45 -3.26 -2.74 -2.24
N VAL A 46 -2.24 -2.78 -3.08
CA VAL A 46 -1.19 -3.81 -3.02
C VAL A 46 -0.44 -3.74 -1.69
N GLY A 47 -0.06 -2.54 -1.24
CA GLY A 47 0.59 -2.35 0.05
C GLY A 47 -0.27 -2.82 1.22
N VAL A 48 -1.55 -2.44 1.26
CA VAL A 48 -2.51 -2.86 2.29
C VAL A 48 -2.71 -4.38 2.28
N LEU A 49 -2.86 -4.99 1.10
CA LEU A 49 -3.03 -6.43 0.97
C LEU A 49 -1.80 -7.19 1.49
N LEU A 50 -0.59 -6.75 1.12
CA LEU A 50 0.66 -7.35 1.61
C LEU A 50 0.79 -7.23 3.13
N TYR A 51 0.40 -6.08 3.69
CA TYR A 51 0.38 -5.86 5.13
C TYR A 51 -0.61 -6.83 5.80
N ALA A 52 -1.86 -6.88 5.33
CA ALA A 52 -2.91 -7.74 5.87
C ALA A 52 -2.51 -9.22 5.85
N ILE A 53 -1.97 -9.71 4.73
CA ILE A 53 -1.47 -11.10 4.61
C ILE A 53 -0.33 -11.35 5.61
N THR A 54 0.58 -10.40 5.78
CA THR A 54 1.71 -10.56 6.70
C THR A 54 1.22 -10.59 8.14
N VAL A 55 0.32 -9.69 8.53
CA VAL A 55 -0.28 -9.66 9.87
C VAL A 55 -1.08 -10.93 10.14
N TRP A 56 -1.90 -11.39 9.19
CA TRP A 56 -2.67 -12.62 9.31
C TRP A 56 -1.78 -13.84 9.58
N ARG A 57 -0.65 -13.94 8.86
CA ARG A 57 0.35 -15.00 9.10
C ARG A 57 0.96 -14.90 10.50
N VAL A 58 1.31 -13.70 10.94
CA VAL A 58 1.88 -13.47 12.28
C VAL A 58 0.88 -13.85 13.37
N LEU A 59 -0.39 -13.51 13.23
CA LEU A 59 -1.44 -13.86 14.20
C LEU A 59 -1.66 -15.37 14.27
N LYS A 60 -1.70 -16.04 13.11
CA LYS A 60 -1.82 -17.50 13.03
C LYS A 60 -0.62 -18.21 13.67
N GLU A 61 0.60 -17.72 13.42
CA GLU A 61 1.82 -18.27 14.05
C GLU A 61 1.80 -18.11 15.58
N LYS A 62 1.21 -17.02 16.08
CA LYS A 62 1.08 -16.74 17.52
C LYS A 62 -0.09 -17.46 18.19
N LYS A 63 -0.90 -18.25 17.47
CA LYS A 63 -2.16 -18.84 17.96
C LYS A 63 -3.11 -17.80 18.56
N ALA A 64 -3.03 -16.56 18.08
CA ALA A 64 -3.93 -15.48 18.47
C ALA A 64 -5.23 -15.49 17.62
N LEU A 65 -5.32 -16.43 16.67
CA LEU A 65 -6.46 -16.79 15.83
C LEU A 65 -6.49 -18.32 15.68
#